data_AF-A0A7C3A7A0-F1
#
_entry.id   AF-A0A7C3A7A0-F1
#
_cell.length_a   1.000
_cell.length_b   1.000
_cell.length_c   1.000
_cell.angle_alpha   90.00
_cell.angle_beta   90.00
_cell.angle_gamma   90.00
#
_symmetry.space_group_name_H-M   'P 1'
#
loop_
_entity.id
_entity.type
_entity.pdbx_description
1 polymer ?
#
loop_
_entity_poly.entity_id
_entity_poly.type
_entity_poly.pdbx_seq_one_letter_code
_entity_poly.pdbx_strand_id
1 'polypeptide(L)'
;MGAERPTIVFFPEGAHGPTNNCIGIGRILAQRGARVVFVVEESFAGTLEAKGFEERLMRLQPPPDKPEEPGQFWKDFIADTAPHFRESTFEQIQTLIRPIWQSLIDGAVYVEPRLREIFAELRPDVIVEDNVVAFPAVVTAGCPWVRIVSCNPLE
;
A
#
# COMPACT_ATOMS: atom_id res chain seq x y z
N MET A 1 -24.73 24.19 10.75
CA MET A 1 -23.29 23.95 10.53
C MET A 1 -23.18 22.98 9.38
N GLY A 2 -22.60 23.38 8.25
CA GLY A 2 -22.39 22.44 7.14
C GLY A 2 -21.50 21.30 7.62
N ALA A 3 -21.84 20.05 7.29
CA ALA A 3 -21.02 18.90 7.67
C ALA A 3 -19.59 19.14 7.16
N GLU A 4 -18.63 19.09 8.07
CA GLU A 4 -17.21 19.24 7.74
C GLU A 4 -16.83 18.16 6.72
N ARG A 5 -16.06 18.55 5.70
CA ARG A 5 -15.64 17.65 4.62
C ARG A 5 -14.68 16.59 5.19
N PRO A 6 -15.07 15.30 5.27
CA PRO A 6 -14.20 14.30 5.88
C PRO A 6 -12.97 14.05 5.00
N THR A 7 -11.81 13.88 5.62
CA THR A 7 -10.56 13.44 4.98
C THR A 7 -10.43 11.93 5.11
N ILE A 8 -10.48 11.25 3.97
CA ILE A 8 -10.36 9.78 3.87
C ILE A 8 -9.04 9.47 3.18
N VAL A 9 -8.19 8.75 3.89
CA VAL A 9 -6.87 8.34 3.38
C VAL A 9 -6.94 6.91 2.90
N PHE A 10 -6.52 6.67 1.66
CA PHE A 10 -6.34 5.34 1.09
C PHE A 10 -4.88 4.95 1.11
N PHE A 11 -4.59 3.73 1.53
CA PHE A 11 -3.26 3.14 1.58
C PHE A 11 -3.27 1.75 0.93
N PRO A 12 -3.29 1.69 -0.41
CA PRO A 12 -3.15 0.44 -1.15
C PRO A 12 -1.70 -0.03 -1.16
N GLU A 13 -1.48 -1.33 -1.41
CA GLU A 13 -0.18 -1.86 -1.79
C GLU A 13 0.29 -1.17 -3.09
N GLY A 14 1.61 -1.04 -3.26
CA GLY A 14 2.28 -0.52 -4.47
C GLY A 14 2.13 -1.45 -5.69
N ALA A 15 0.90 -1.80 -6.03
CA ALA A 15 0.54 -2.70 -7.12
C ALA A 15 -0.77 -2.24 -7.78
N HIS A 16 -0.93 -2.57 -9.07
CA HIS A 16 -2.08 -2.10 -9.85
C HIS A 16 -3.43 -2.63 -9.35
N GLY A 17 -3.50 -3.88 -8.86
CA GLY A 17 -4.74 -4.49 -8.38
C GLY A 17 -5.41 -3.71 -7.23
N PRO A 18 -4.77 -3.66 -6.05
CA PRO A 18 -5.30 -2.93 -4.89
C PRO A 18 -5.46 -1.43 -5.17
N THR A 19 -4.54 -0.83 -5.91
CA THR A 19 -4.65 0.59 -6.30
C THR A 19 -5.92 0.86 -7.12
N ASN A 20 -6.22 0.02 -8.13
CA ASN A 20 -7.41 0.19 -8.96
C ASN A 20 -8.71 -0.02 -8.17
N ASN A 21 -8.71 -0.96 -7.23
CA ASN A 21 -9.84 -1.18 -6.32
C ASN A 21 -10.12 0.08 -5.48
N CYS A 22 -9.09 0.65 -4.87
CA CYS A 22 -9.19 1.89 -4.09
C CYS A 22 -9.59 3.11 -4.93
N ILE A 23 -9.12 3.23 -6.18
CA ILE A 23 -9.54 4.31 -7.09
C ILE A 23 -11.06 4.33 -7.30
N GLY A 24 -11.66 3.16 -7.50
CA GLY A 24 -13.11 3.04 -7.71
C GLY A 24 -13.89 3.57 -6.52
N ILE A 25 -13.51 3.16 -5.31
CA ILE A 25 -14.17 3.57 -4.06
C ILE A 25 -13.90 5.05 -3.77
N GLY A 26 -12.64 5.48 -3.87
CA GLY A 26 -12.21 6.86 -3.65
C GLY A 26 -12.94 7.86 -4.55
N ARG A 27 -13.19 7.52 -5.82
CA ARG A 27 -13.93 8.39 -6.73
C ARG A 27 -15.38 8.61 -6.27
N ILE A 28 -16.06 7.57 -5.80
CA ILE A 28 -17.43 7.69 -5.28
C ILE A 28 -17.47 8.52 -4.00
N LEU A 29 -16.50 8.34 -3.10
CA LEU A 29 -16.41 9.14 -1.86
C LEU A 29 -16.12 10.62 -2.16
N ALA A 30 -15.23 10.91 -3.11
CA ALA A 30 -14.96 12.27 -3.57
C ALA A 30 -16.20 12.93 -4.18
N GLN A 31 -16.98 12.21 -5.00
CA GLN A 31 -18.26 12.68 -5.55
C GLN A 31 -19.29 12.97 -4.45
N ARG A 32 -19.24 12.26 -3.33
CA ARG A 32 -20.06 12.51 -2.14
C ARG A 32 -19.54 13.63 -1.24
N GLY A 33 -18.45 14.30 -1.64
CA GLY A 33 -17.92 15.49 -0.99
C GLY A 33 -16.71 15.24 -0.09
N ALA A 34 -16.22 14.01 0.09
CA ALA A 34 -15.02 13.75 0.91
C ALA A 34 -13.74 14.32 0.26
N ARG A 35 -12.74 14.63 1.07
CA ARG A 35 -11.36 14.83 0.59
C ARG A 35 -10.68 13.46 0.58
N VAL A 36 -10.24 13.03 -0.59
CA VAL A 36 -9.62 11.71 -0.77
C VAL A 36 -8.14 11.90 -1.06
N VAL A 37 -7.31 11.29 -0.22
CA VAL A 37 -5.85 11.34 -0.33
C VAL A 37 -5.31 9.92 -0.41
N PHE A 38 -4.37 9.67 -1.31
CA PHE A 38 -3.70 8.38 -1.43
C PHE A 38 -2.29 8.46 -0.84
N VAL A 39 -1.95 7.52 0.04
CA VAL A 39 -0.56 7.24 0.40
C VAL A 39 -0.05 6.20 -0.58
N VAL A 40 1.00 6.54 -1.33
CA VAL A 40 1.52 5.71 -2.43
C VAL A 40 3.02 5.53 -2.31
N GLU A 41 3.49 4.38 -2.80
CA GLU A 41 4.92 4.11 -2.94
C GLU A 41 5.52 5.07 -3.98
N GLU A 42 6.74 5.58 -3.73
CA GLU A 42 7.36 6.61 -4.56
C GLU A 42 7.52 6.22 -6.04
N SER A 43 7.70 4.93 -6.36
CA SER A 43 7.74 4.43 -7.74
C SER A 43 6.42 4.63 -8.50
N PHE A 44 5.31 4.88 -7.79
CA PHE A 44 3.98 5.18 -8.35
C PHE A 44 3.65 6.68 -8.31
N ALA A 45 4.60 7.55 -7.96
CA ALA A 45 4.36 8.99 -7.85
C ALA A 45 3.76 9.57 -9.14
N GLY A 46 2.75 10.44 -8.97
CA GLY A 46 2.03 11.12 -10.04
C GLY A 46 0.96 10.28 -10.75
N THR A 47 0.87 8.97 -10.47
CA THR A 47 -0.09 8.10 -11.17
C THR A 47 -1.54 8.30 -10.71
N LEU A 48 -1.76 8.70 -9.44
CA LEU A 48 -3.06 9.02 -8.86
C LEU A 48 -3.35 10.52 -9.02
N GLU A 49 -2.34 11.39 -8.97
CA GLU A 49 -2.47 12.82 -9.31
C GLU A 49 -2.99 13.00 -10.74
N ALA A 50 -2.46 12.24 -11.71
CA ALA A 50 -2.95 12.23 -13.08
C ALA A 50 -4.43 11.80 -13.20
N LYS A 51 -4.98 11.15 -12.17
CA LYS A 51 -6.40 10.74 -12.07
C LYS A 51 -7.24 11.71 -11.23
N GLY A 52 -6.64 12.79 -10.72
CA GLY A 52 -7.27 13.85 -9.94
C GLY A 52 -7.31 13.64 -8.43
N PHE A 53 -6.46 12.76 -7.88
CA PHE A 53 -6.34 12.54 -6.44
C PHE A 53 -5.12 13.25 -5.85
N GLU A 54 -5.17 13.56 -4.55
CA GLU A 54 -4.02 14.05 -3.80
C GLU A 54 -3.13 12.87 -3.38
N GLU A 55 -1.80 13.01 -3.48
CA GLU A 55 -0.84 11.98 -3.08
C GLU A 55 -0.01 12.37 -1.86
N ARG A 56 0.41 11.36 -1.09
CA ARG A 56 1.52 11.42 -0.13
C ARG A 56 2.44 10.24 -0.39
N LEU A 57 3.72 10.54 -0.59
CA LEU A 57 4.71 9.53 -0.96
C LEU A 57 5.36 8.91 0.28
N MET A 58 5.64 7.61 0.17
CA MET A 58 6.41 6.81 1.12
C MET A 58 7.29 5.82 0.36
N ARG A 59 8.23 5.19 1.06
CA ARG A 59 8.95 4.01 0.58
C ARG A 59 8.86 2.89 1.59
N LEU A 60 8.75 1.66 1.10
CA LEU A 60 8.81 0.44 1.93
C LEU A 60 10.25 -0.01 2.19
N GLN A 61 11.23 0.53 1.48
CA GLN A 61 12.65 0.22 1.65
C GLN A 61 13.48 1.50 1.50
N PRO A 62 14.72 1.51 2.01
CA PRO A 62 15.66 2.60 1.72
C PRO A 62 15.77 2.89 0.22
N PRO A 63 15.93 4.16 -0.18
CA PRO A 63 16.23 4.47 -1.56
C PRO A 63 17.52 3.75 -1.97
N PRO A 64 17.60 3.23 -3.20
CA PRO A 64 18.76 2.49 -3.66
C PRO A 64 19.99 3.41 -3.75
N ASP A 65 21.16 2.92 -3.36
CA ASP A 65 22.43 3.66 -3.42
C ASP A 65 22.84 4.02 -4.85
N LYS A 66 22.31 3.31 -5.84
CA LYS A 66 22.55 3.52 -7.27
C LYS A 66 21.21 3.61 -7.99
N PRO A 67 21.15 4.33 -9.13
CA PRO A 67 19.98 4.30 -10.00
C PRO A 67 19.67 2.84 -10.34
N GLU A 68 18.45 2.39 -10.04
CA GLU A 68 18.00 1.07 -10.43
C GLU A 68 17.80 1.02 -11.94
N GLU A 69 18.33 -0.03 -12.57
CA GLU A 69 18.01 -0.34 -13.96
C GLU A 69 16.50 -0.64 -14.06
N PRO A 70 15.75 0.00 -14.99
CA PRO A 70 14.31 -0.16 -15.07
C PRO A 70 13.87 -1.63 -15.14
N GLY A 71 13.05 -2.04 -14.17
CA GLY A 71 12.49 -3.40 -14.09
C GLY A 71 13.47 -4.49 -13.68
N GLN A 72 14.71 -4.16 -13.28
CA GLN A 72 15.69 -5.15 -12.84
C GLN A 72 15.20 -5.90 -11.59
N PHE A 73 14.63 -5.18 -10.63
CA PHE A 73 13.97 -5.77 -9.45
C PHE A 73 12.98 -6.89 -9.83
N TRP A 74 12.09 -6.64 -10.79
CA TRP A 74 11.10 -7.63 -11.22
C TRP A 74 11.72 -8.84 -11.91
N LYS A 75 12.80 -8.64 -12.68
CA LYS A 75 13.53 -9.76 -13.31
C LYS A 75 14.16 -10.66 -12.25
N ASP A 76 14.82 -10.05 -11.26
CA ASP A 76 15.48 -10.78 -10.19
C ASP A 76 14.44 -11.51 -9.33
N PHE A 77 13.36 -10.81 -8.95
CA PHE A 77 12.25 -11.42 -8.22
C PHE A 77 11.66 -12.63 -8.98
N ILE A 78 11.41 -12.52 -10.29
CA ILE A 78 10.89 -13.65 -11.09
C ILE A 78 11.93 -14.77 -11.16
N ALA A 79 13.21 -14.45 -11.39
CA ALA A 79 14.26 -15.45 -11.49
C ALA A 79 14.42 -16.25 -10.18
N ASP A 80 14.35 -15.56 -9.04
CA ASP A 80 14.47 -16.16 -7.71
C ASP A 80 13.23 -16.96 -7.31
N THR A 81 12.03 -16.49 -7.66
CA THR A 81 10.77 -17.14 -7.26
C THR A 81 10.32 -18.27 -8.20
N ALA A 82 10.61 -18.18 -9.50
CA ALA A 82 10.14 -19.14 -10.52
C ALA A 82 10.47 -20.62 -10.24
N PRO A 83 11.65 -20.99 -9.70
CA PRO A 83 11.95 -22.37 -9.38
C PRO A 83 11.01 -22.95 -8.31
N HIS A 84 10.65 -22.17 -7.30
CA HIS A 84 9.86 -22.62 -6.15
C HIS A 84 8.41 -23.00 -6.52
N PHE A 85 7.86 -22.45 -7.59
CA PHE A 85 6.52 -22.84 -8.09
C PHE A 85 6.43 -24.29 -8.57
N ARG A 86 7.56 -24.97 -8.78
CA ARG A 86 7.58 -26.41 -9.12
C ARG A 86 7.55 -27.33 -7.90
N GLU A 87 7.76 -26.78 -6.71
CA GLU A 87 7.72 -27.52 -5.45
C GLU A 87 6.27 -27.80 -5.03
N SER A 88 6.07 -28.70 -4.06
CA SER A 88 4.74 -28.92 -3.50
C SER A 88 4.25 -27.67 -2.77
N THR A 89 2.93 -27.47 -2.67
CA THR A 89 2.36 -26.33 -1.93
C THR A 89 2.80 -26.29 -0.47
N PHE A 90 3.13 -27.44 0.13
CA PHE A 90 3.66 -27.51 1.48
C PHE A 90 5.08 -26.94 1.58
N GLU A 91 5.97 -27.31 0.66
CA GLU A 91 7.34 -26.78 0.61
C GLU A 91 7.35 -25.27 0.28
N GLN A 92 6.46 -24.84 -0.61
CA GLN A 92 6.28 -23.43 -0.96
C GLN A 92 5.99 -22.54 0.26
N ILE A 93 5.42 -23.07 1.35
CA ILE A 93 5.24 -22.30 2.59
C ILE A 93 6.59 -21.77 3.10
N GLN A 94 7.64 -22.60 3.06
CA GLN A 94 8.97 -22.23 3.52
C GLN A 94 9.77 -21.48 2.46
N THR A 95 9.68 -21.90 1.20
CA THR A 95 10.58 -21.43 0.14
C THR A 95 10.07 -20.19 -0.60
N LEU A 96 8.76 -19.99 -0.65
CA LEU A 96 8.13 -18.87 -1.36
C LEU A 96 7.36 -17.94 -0.40
N ILE A 97 6.43 -18.49 0.37
CA ILE A 97 5.52 -17.69 1.23
C ILE A 97 6.30 -16.99 2.33
N ARG A 98 7.11 -17.73 3.12
CA ARG A 98 7.85 -17.15 4.24
C ARG A 98 8.76 -15.97 3.84
N PRO A 99 9.60 -16.04 2.78
CA PRO A 99 10.41 -14.89 2.36
C PRO A 99 9.58 -13.68 1.92
N ILE A 100 8.48 -13.90 1.20
CA ILE A 100 7.55 -12.82 0.79
C ILE A 100 6.98 -12.13 2.03
N TRP A 101 6.45 -12.90 2.99
CA TRP A 101 5.92 -12.36 4.24
C TRP A 101 6.98 -11.61 5.04
N GLN A 102 8.23 -12.10 5.10
CA GLN A 102 9.31 -11.39 5.77
C GLN A 102 9.57 -10.03 5.12
N SER A 103 9.65 -9.96 3.78
CA SER A 103 9.85 -8.71 3.05
C SER A 103 8.72 -7.70 3.32
N LEU A 104 7.47 -8.18 3.36
CA LEU A 104 6.31 -7.34 3.69
C LEU A 104 6.37 -6.80 5.13
N ILE A 105 6.75 -7.64 6.10
CA ILE A 105 6.93 -7.23 7.49
C ILE A 105 8.06 -6.21 7.63
N ASP A 106 9.20 -6.47 6.99
CA ASP A 106 10.35 -5.56 7.02
C ASP A 106 9.98 -4.19 6.44
N GLY A 107 9.21 -4.17 5.35
CA GLY A 107 8.68 -2.95 4.77
C GLY A 107 7.70 -2.20 5.67
N ALA A 108 6.81 -2.92 6.35
CA ALA A 108 5.87 -2.35 7.32
C ALA A 108 6.58 -1.74 8.53
N VAL A 109 7.69 -2.35 8.99
CA VAL A 109 8.54 -1.81 10.06
C VAL A 109 9.29 -0.56 9.58
N TYR A 110 9.86 -0.61 8.38
CA TYR A 110 10.65 0.50 7.83
C TYR A 110 9.82 1.75 7.60
N VAL A 111 8.64 1.62 6.98
CA VAL A 111 7.80 2.76 6.59
C VAL A 111 7.06 3.42 7.77
N GLU A 112 7.04 2.75 8.93
CA GLU A 112 6.21 3.13 10.08
C GLU A 112 6.35 4.62 10.49
N PRO A 113 7.57 5.18 10.64
CA PRO A 113 7.73 6.57 11.05
C PRO A 113 7.18 7.54 10.00
N ARG A 114 7.40 7.23 8.72
CA ARG A 114 6.92 8.05 7.61
C ARG A 114 5.40 8.06 7.52
N LEU A 115 4.74 6.91 7.75
CA LEU A 115 3.29 6.85 7.80
C LEU A 115 2.74 7.69 8.97
N ARG A 116 3.38 7.66 10.14
CA ARG A 116 2.97 8.51 11.28
C ARG A 116 3.03 9.99 10.95
N GLU A 117 4.11 10.44 10.29
CA GLU A 117 4.24 11.84 9.84
C GLU A 117 3.09 12.22 8.89
N ILE A 118 2.83 11.38 7.89
CA ILE A 118 1.74 11.61 6.93
C ILE A 118 0.40 11.71 7.66
N PHE A 119 0.10 10.80 8.58
CA PHE A 119 -1.18 10.81 9.29
C PHE A 119 -1.30 11.99 10.26
N ALA A 120 -0.20 12.43 10.87
CA ALA A 120 -0.17 13.64 11.69
C ALA A 120 -0.43 14.91 10.87
N GLU A 121 0.12 14.99 9.65
CA GLU A 121 -0.12 16.09 8.72
C GLU A 121 -1.56 16.10 8.19
N LEU A 122 -2.04 14.93 7.74
CA LEU A 122 -3.34 14.81 7.09
C LEU A 122 -4.51 14.85 8.06
N ARG A 123 -4.32 14.38 9.30
CA ARG A 123 -5.38 14.19 10.32
C ARG A 123 -6.62 13.51 9.73
N PRO A 124 -6.49 12.25 9.26
CA PRO A 124 -7.59 11.54 8.62
C PRO A 124 -8.76 11.31 9.58
N ASP A 125 -9.98 11.41 9.05
CA ASP A 125 -11.19 10.96 9.75
C ASP A 125 -11.34 9.43 9.65
N VAL A 126 -10.87 8.85 8.53
CA VAL A 126 -10.83 7.40 8.29
C VAL A 126 -9.61 7.04 7.45
N ILE A 127 -8.96 5.92 7.77
CA ILE A 127 -7.93 5.30 6.92
C ILE A 127 -8.48 4.01 6.29
N VAL A 128 -8.25 3.83 5.00
CA VAL A 128 -8.64 2.63 4.24
C VAL A 128 -7.37 1.95 3.76
N GLU A 129 -7.11 0.73 4.22
CA GLU A 129 -5.93 -0.06 3.88
C GLU A 129 -6.32 -1.21 2.93
N ASP A 130 -5.63 -1.34 1.80
CA ASP A 130 -5.73 -2.49 0.88
C ASP A 130 -4.32 -3.03 0.63
N ASN A 131 -3.80 -3.75 1.63
CA ASN A 131 -2.43 -4.26 1.68
C ASN A 131 -2.41 -5.69 2.24
N VAL A 132 -1.38 -6.46 1.88
CA VAL A 132 -1.24 -7.86 2.32
C VAL A 132 -1.11 -7.96 3.85
N VAL A 133 -0.29 -7.11 4.46
CA VAL A 133 -0.11 -7.06 5.92
C VAL A 133 -0.78 -5.83 6.52
N ALA A 134 -1.09 -5.88 7.81
CA ALA A 134 -1.53 -4.69 8.56
C ALA A 134 -0.33 -3.81 8.91
N PHE A 135 -0.48 -2.49 8.80
CA PHE A 135 0.58 -1.54 9.14
C PHE A 135 0.35 -0.94 10.55
N PRO A 136 1.33 -1.01 11.47
CA PRO A 136 1.19 -0.48 12.83
C PRO A 136 0.76 0.99 12.87
N ALA A 137 1.27 1.82 11.95
CA ALA A 137 0.91 3.23 11.86
C ALA A 137 -0.57 3.46 11.52
N VAL A 138 -1.21 2.55 10.77
CA VAL A 138 -2.64 2.62 10.43
C VAL A 138 -3.50 2.29 11.65
N VAL A 139 -3.24 1.13 12.28
CA VAL A 139 -4.06 0.64 13.40
C VAL A 139 -3.88 1.46 14.68
N THR A 140 -2.79 2.23 14.78
CA THR A 140 -2.51 3.13 15.92
C THR A 140 -2.70 4.62 15.60
N ALA A 141 -3.29 4.95 14.45
CA ALA A 141 -3.48 6.34 14.01
C ALA A 141 -4.48 7.16 14.87
N GLY A 142 -5.23 6.50 15.77
CA GLY A 142 -6.21 7.18 16.63
C GLY A 142 -7.51 7.57 15.93
N CYS A 143 -7.72 7.13 14.69
CA CYS A 143 -8.96 7.26 13.93
C CYS A 143 -9.49 5.88 13.50
N PRO A 144 -10.77 5.76 13.12
CA PRO A 144 -11.30 4.55 12.51
C PRO A 144 -10.49 4.12 11.27
N TRP A 145 -10.29 2.81 11.10
CA TRP A 145 -9.68 2.26 9.90
C TRP A 145 -10.50 1.11 9.33
N VAL A 146 -10.36 0.89 8.01
CA VAL A 146 -11.07 -0.15 7.25
C VAL A 146 -10.05 -0.95 6.45
N ARG A 147 -10.05 -2.27 6.62
CA ARG A 147 -9.32 -3.19 5.73
C ARG A 147 -10.18 -3.52 4.52
N ILE A 148 -9.60 -3.43 3.34
CA ILE A 148 -10.15 -3.97 2.10
C ILE A 148 -9.22 -5.09 1.65
N VAL A 149 -9.82 -6.20 1.20
CA VAL A 149 -9.09 -7.33 0.64
C VAL A 149 -9.50 -7.46 -0.82
N SER A 150 -8.64 -6.98 -1.72
CA SER A 150 -8.89 -7.00 -3.18
C SER A 150 -8.43 -8.29 -3.86
N CYS A 151 -7.52 -9.04 -3.24
CA CYS A 151 -7.08 -10.35 -3.68
C CYS A 151 -8.18 -11.41 -3.47
N ASN A 152 -8.11 -12.53 -4.21
CA ASN A 152 -9.02 -13.66 -3.98
C ASN A 152 -8.93 -14.06 -2.49
N PRO A 153 -10.03 -14.04 -1.72
CA PRO A 153 -9.97 -14.14 -0.27
C PRO A 153 -9.58 -15.55 0.16
N LEU A 154 -8.29 -15.71 0.44
CA LEU A 154 -7.74 -16.76 1.29
C LEU A 154 -6.94 -16.06 2.41
N GLU A 155 -7.61 -15.18 3.15
CA GLU A 155 -7.19 -14.75 4.49
C GLU A 155 -7.93 -15.58 5.54
#